data_AF-C1F4R1-F1
#
_entry.id   AF-C1F4R1-F1
#
_cell.length_a   1.000
_cell.length_b   1.000
_cell.length_c   1.000
_cell.angle_alpha   90.00
_cell.angle_beta   90.00
_cell.angle_gamma   90.00
#
_symmetry.space_group_name_H-M   'P 1'
#
loop_
_entity.id
_entity.type
_entity.pdbx_description
1 polymer ?
#
loop_
_entity_poly.entity_id
_entity_poly.type
_entity_poly.pdbx_seq_one_letter_code
_entity_poly.pdbx_strand_id
1 'polypeptide(L)'
;MNPISSSTAHCCHRWLRWLRRIRESVTLFSLLVLFPTLAAAQTASPFDTGFNALQNLFTGTIARVASLIAIVIGGYSFAHGEPGAKRTLAGVVAGTGIAVLAANVLSWLWGV
;
A
#
# COMPACT_ATOMS: atom_id res chain seq x y z
N MET A 1 14.37 16.24 -52.62
CA MET A 1 14.66 16.01 -51.19
C MET A 1 14.63 17.37 -50.49
N ASN A 2 13.74 17.77 -49.57
CA ASN A 2 12.85 17.07 -48.62
C ASN A 2 11.71 18.00 -48.17
N PRO A 3 10.46 17.52 -47.96
CA PRO A 3 9.40 18.25 -47.28
C PRO A 3 9.07 17.60 -45.92
N ILE A 4 9.56 18.14 -44.80
CA ILE A 4 9.28 17.57 -43.45
C ILE A 4 8.95 18.62 -42.37
N SER A 5 8.78 19.90 -42.72
CA SER A 5 8.76 20.98 -41.72
C SER A 5 7.38 21.54 -41.33
N SER A 6 6.25 20.98 -41.78
CA SER A 6 4.92 21.55 -41.50
C SER A 6 4.03 20.75 -40.53
N SER A 7 4.38 19.49 -40.20
CA SER A 7 3.50 18.61 -39.41
C SER A 7 3.68 18.71 -37.88
N THR A 8 4.77 19.32 -37.40
CA THR A 8 5.13 19.35 -35.97
C THR A 8 4.47 20.47 -35.15
N ALA A 9 3.99 21.53 -35.80
CA ALA A 9 3.42 22.69 -35.09
C ALA A 9 2.03 22.43 -34.48
N HIS A 10 1.19 21.63 -35.14
CA HIS A 10 -0.15 21.30 -34.64
C HIS A 10 -0.13 20.35 -33.43
N CYS A 11 0.89 19.51 -33.32
CA CYS A 11 1.04 18.59 -32.20
C CYS A 11 1.43 19.34 -30.91
N CYS A 12 2.38 20.28 -31.03
CA CYS A 12 2.91 21.04 -29.90
C CYS A 12 1.83 21.88 -29.18
N HIS A 13 0.94 22.53 -29.94
CA HIS A 13 -0.13 23.34 -29.35
C HIS A 13 -1.22 22.49 -28.67
N ARG A 14 -1.48 21.27 -29.17
CA ARG A 14 -2.46 20.35 -28.55
C ARG A 14 -1.90 19.72 -27.27
N TRP A 15 -0.59 19.46 -27.23
CA TRP A 15 0.12 18.88 -26.09
C TRP A 15 0.21 19.85 -24.90
N LEU A 16 0.47 21.13 -25.15
CA LEU A 16 0.49 22.18 -24.10
C LEU A 16 -0.87 22.44 -23.46
N ARG A 17 -1.97 22.30 -24.22
CA ARG A 17 -3.34 22.39 -23.68
C ARG A 17 -3.71 21.13 -22.88
N TRP A 18 -3.21 19.97 -23.28
CA TRP A 18 -3.46 18.70 -22.60
C TRP A 18 -2.73 18.63 -21.26
N LEU A 19 -1.47 19.08 -21.19
CA LEU A 19 -0.72 19.23 -19.94
C LEU A 19 -1.36 20.20 -18.95
N ARG A 20 -1.90 21.33 -19.44
CA ARG A 20 -2.64 22.28 -18.58
C ARG A 20 -3.93 21.68 -18.02
N ARG A 21 -4.70 20.96 -18.84
CA ARG A 21 -5.90 20.25 -18.38
C ARG A 21 -5.59 19.15 -17.36
N ILE A 22 -4.49 18.41 -17.53
CA ILE A 22 -4.06 17.41 -16.54
C ILE A 22 -3.67 18.08 -15.23
N ARG A 23 -2.96 19.21 -15.28
CA ARG A 23 -2.59 19.95 -14.07
C ARG A 23 -3.82 20.45 -13.31
N GLU A 24 -4.81 20.98 -14.02
CA GLU A 24 -6.08 21.44 -13.43
C GLU A 24 -6.88 20.27 -12.83
N SER A 25 -7.00 19.16 -13.54
CA SER A 25 -7.65 17.95 -13.03
C SER A 25 -6.95 17.37 -11.81
N VAL A 26 -5.61 17.36 -11.78
CA VAL A 26 -4.83 16.89 -10.61
C VAL A 26 -5.01 17.84 -9.43
N THR A 27 -5.04 19.16 -9.64
CA THR A 27 -5.31 20.11 -8.56
C THR A 27 -6.72 19.98 -8.02
N LEU A 28 -7.73 19.77 -8.89
CA LEU A 28 -9.11 19.56 -8.46
C LEU A 28 -9.26 18.24 -7.72
N PHE A 29 -8.65 17.16 -8.21
CA PHE A 29 -8.67 15.85 -7.55
C PHE A 29 -7.95 15.89 -6.19
N SER A 30 -6.79 16.54 -6.13
CA SER A 30 -6.05 16.76 -4.88
C SER A 30 -6.88 17.60 -3.90
N LEU A 31 -7.53 18.67 -4.35
CA LEU A 31 -8.40 19.50 -3.52
C LEU A 31 -9.60 18.69 -2.99
N LEU A 32 -10.24 17.86 -3.83
CA LEU A 32 -11.41 17.06 -3.48
C LEU A 32 -11.09 15.92 -2.52
N VAL A 33 -9.85 15.40 -2.55
CA VAL A 33 -9.35 14.38 -1.61
C VAL A 33 -8.81 15.01 -0.32
N LEU A 34 -8.18 16.19 -0.39
CA LEU A 34 -7.65 16.91 0.78
C LEU A 34 -8.78 17.52 1.63
N PHE A 35 -9.88 17.98 1.01
CA PHE A 35 -11.01 18.58 1.72
C PHE A 35 -11.63 17.69 2.81
N PRO A 36 -11.97 16.40 2.55
CA PRO A 36 -12.50 15.52 3.59
C PRO A 36 -11.45 15.12 4.63
N THR A 37 -10.15 15.06 4.28
CA THR A 37 -9.09 14.74 5.24
C THR A 37 -8.90 15.83 6.31
N LEU A 38 -9.06 17.09 5.91
CA LEU A 38 -8.95 18.24 6.81
C LEU A 38 -10.21 18.37 7.70
N ALA A 39 -11.39 18.06 7.17
CA ALA A 39 -12.64 18.07 7.92
C ALA A 39 -12.75 16.91 8.94
N ALA A 40 -12.20 15.74 8.62
CA ALA A 40 -12.18 14.59 9.51
C ALA A 40 -11.26 14.78 10.73
N ALA A 41 -10.21 15.61 10.61
CA ALA A 41 -9.25 15.84 11.69
C ALA A 41 -9.82 16.64 12.88
N GLN A 42 -10.93 17.37 12.69
CA GLN A 42 -11.49 18.26 13.73
C GLN A 42 -12.56 17.59 14.60
N THR A 43 -12.95 16.34 14.28
CA THR A 43 -13.98 15.58 15.02
C THR A 43 -13.41 14.25 15.52
N ALA A 44 -12.23 14.27 16.14
CA ALA A 44 -11.65 13.09 16.77
C ALA A 44 -12.42 12.76 18.07
N SER A 45 -13.55 12.07 17.92
CA SER A 45 -14.21 11.43 19.05
C SER A 45 -13.29 10.35 19.64
N PRO A 46 -13.28 10.12 20.97
CA PRO A 46 -12.42 9.10 21.60
C PRO A 46 -12.68 7.67 21.09
N PHE A 47 -13.81 7.43 20.42
CA PHE A 47 -14.09 6.18 19.71
C PHE A 47 -13.34 6.08 18.38
N ASP A 48 -13.14 7.19 17.66
CA ASP A 48 -12.41 7.22 16.41
C ASP A 48 -10.93 6.91 16.63
N THR A 49 -10.35 7.47 17.70
CA THR A 49 -8.98 7.16 18.14
C THR A 49 -8.84 5.70 18.56
N GLY A 50 -9.85 5.15 19.25
CA GLY A 50 -9.88 3.73 19.62
C GLY A 50 -9.98 2.79 18.41
N PHE A 51 -10.85 3.10 17.44
CA PHE A 51 -10.98 2.32 16.20
C PHE A 51 -9.72 2.41 15.33
N ASN A 52 -9.09 3.57 15.24
CA ASN A 52 -7.80 3.73 14.56
C ASN A 52 -6.69 2.93 15.25
N ALA A 53 -6.63 2.95 16.58
CA ALA A 53 -5.69 2.13 17.34
C ALA A 53 -5.91 0.63 17.12
N LEU A 54 -7.18 0.17 17.11
CA LEU A 54 -7.52 -1.22 16.80
C LEU A 54 -7.13 -1.59 15.37
N GLN A 55 -7.43 -0.73 14.39
CA GLN A 55 -7.00 -0.94 13.00
C GLN A 55 -5.48 -1.11 12.89
N ASN A 56 -4.72 -0.23 13.55
CA ASN A 56 -3.26 -0.27 13.53
C ASN A 56 -2.70 -1.49 14.27
N LEU A 57 -3.36 -1.94 15.35
CA LEU A 57 -2.98 -3.16 16.04
C LEU A 57 -3.20 -4.40 15.16
N PHE A 58 -4.32 -4.48 14.44
CA PHE A 58 -4.62 -5.60 13.55
C PHE A 58 -3.67 -5.69 12.36
N THR A 59 -3.29 -4.55 11.77
CA THR A 59 -2.40 -4.53 10.58
C THR A 59 -0.91 -4.53 10.93
N GLY A 60 -0.53 -4.00 12.09
CA GLY A 60 0.88 -3.84 12.49
C GLY A 60 1.37 -4.90 13.46
N THR A 61 0.94 -4.81 14.73
CA THR A 61 1.55 -5.59 15.83
C THR A 61 1.04 -7.02 15.87
N ILE A 62 -0.28 -7.22 15.75
CA ILE A 62 -0.91 -8.55 15.78
C ILE A 62 -0.45 -9.37 14.58
N ALA A 63 -0.30 -8.76 13.40
CA ALA A 63 0.20 -9.43 12.21
C ALA A 63 1.61 -10.03 12.42
N ARG A 64 2.51 -9.27 13.06
CA ARG A 64 3.88 -9.75 13.37
C ARG A 64 3.88 -10.84 14.42
N VAL A 65 3.06 -10.71 15.47
CA VAL A 65 2.95 -11.74 16.53
C VAL A 65 2.34 -13.03 15.97
N ALA A 66 1.31 -12.94 15.13
CA ALA A 66 0.69 -14.09 14.47
C ALA A 66 1.67 -14.83 13.53
N SER A 67 2.47 -14.08 12.77
CA SER A 67 3.56 -14.63 11.96
C SER A 67 4.54 -15.46 12.79
N LEU A 68 4.89 -14.97 13.98
CA LEU A 68 5.85 -15.62 14.86
C LEU A 68 5.30 -16.93 15.43
N ILE A 69 4.04 -16.91 15.90
CA ILE A 69 3.34 -18.11 16.42
C ILE A 69 3.17 -19.17 15.32
N ALA A 70 2.84 -18.76 14.09
CA ALA A 70 2.69 -19.69 12.96
C ALA A 70 3.98 -20.46 12.65
N ILE A 71 5.14 -19.78 12.73
CA ILE A 71 6.45 -20.42 12.54
C ILE A 71 6.76 -21.37 13.70
N VAL A 72 6.44 -20.98 14.95
CA VAL A 72 6.67 -21.83 16.14
C VAL A 72 5.87 -23.13 16.05
N ILE A 73 4.57 -23.05 15.72
CA ILE A 73 3.72 -24.24 15.59
C ILE A 73 4.15 -25.09 14.38
N GLY A 74 4.49 -24.45 13.27
CA GLY A 74 5.04 -25.15 12.10
C GLY A 74 6.35 -25.88 12.40
N GLY A 75 7.24 -25.26 13.19
CA GLY A 75 8.53 -25.84 13.60
C GLY A 75 8.36 -27.00 14.58
N TYR A 76 7.40 -26.89 15.49
CA TYR A 76 7.04 -27.98 16.41
C TYR A 76 6.47 -29.20 15.67
N SER A 77 5.60 -28.96 14.69
CA SER A 77 5.06 -30.02 13.81
C SER A 77 6.16 -30.62 12.90
N PHE A 78 7.15 -29.83 12.48
CA PHE A 78 8.33 -30.34 11.75
C PHE A 78 9.21 -31.23 12.63
N ALA A 79 9.40 -30.88 13.91
CA ALA A 79 10.17 -31.69 14.86
C ALA A 79 9.52 -33.04 15.19
N HIS A 80 8.19 -33.13 15.10
CA HIS A 80 7.46 -34.40 15.25
C HIS A 80 7.58 -35.33 14.03
N GLY A 81 8.24 -34.90 12.95
CA GLY A 81 8.63 -35.75 11.84
C GLY A 81 7.49 -36.19 10.91
N GLU A 82 6.28 -35.63 11.07
CA GLU A 82 5.13 -36.01 10.27
C GLU A 82 5.33 -35.68 8.77
N PRO A 83 5.00 -36.63 7.86
CA PRO A 83 5.19 -36.46 6.43
C PRO A 83 4.24 -35.40 5.88
N GLY A 84 4.72 -34.17 5.80
CA GLY A 84 3.94 -33.02 5.31
C GLY A 84 4.32 -31.71 5.99
N ALA A 85 4.78 -31.77 7.24
CA ALA A 85 5.13 -30.61 8.05
C ALA A 85 6.18 -29.71 7.38
N LYS A 86 7.19 -30.30 6.72
CA LYS A 86 8.22 -29.57 5.96
C LYS A 86 7.68 -28.73 4.80
N ARG A 87 6.62 -29.20 4.12
CA ARG A 87 5.96 -28.46 3.03
C ARG A 87 5.07 -27.35 3.57
N THR A 88 4.36 -27.61 4.66
CA THR A 88 3.53 -26.60 5.35
C THR A 88 4.39 -25.48 5.94
N LEU A 89 5.51 -25.82 6.58
CA LEU A 89 6.48 -24.86 7.12
C LEU A 89 7.03 -23.95 6.02
N ALA A 90 7.39 -24.50 4.86
CA ALA A 90 7.87 -23.72 3.72
C ALA A 90 6.83 -22.70 3.25
N GLY A 91 5.55 -23.10 3.19
CA GLY A 91 4.45 -22.20 2.84
C GLY A 91 4.22 -21.09 3.87
N VAL A 92 4.30 -21.43 5.17
CA VAL A 92 4.19 -20.44 6.25
C VAL A 92 5.32 -19.41 6.13
N VAL A 93 6.58 -19.86 6.06
CA VAL A 93 7.74 -18.97 5.97
C VAL A 93 7.65 -18.06 4.74
N ALA A 94 7.32 -18.63 3.57
CA ALA A 94 7.16 -17.85 2.34
C ALA A 94 6.03 -16.81 2.46
N GLY A 95 4.86 -17.20 2.98
CA GLY A 95 3.71 -16.30 3.17
C GLY A 95 3.99 -15.18 4.16
N THR A 96 4.58 -15.50 5.31
CA THR A 96 4.96 -14.49 6.31
C THR A 96 6.03 -13.53 5.80
N GLY A 97 7.01 -14.02 5.02
CA GLY A 97 8.02 -13.17 4.41
C GLY A 97 7.42 -12.12 3.48
N ILE A 98 6.48 -12.52 2.62
CA ILE A 98 5.79 -11.60 1.70
C ILE A 98 4.93 -10.60 2.47
N ALA A 99 4.18 -11.05 3.48
CA ALA A 99 3.32 -10.18 4.27
C ALA A 99 4.10 -9.11 5.04
N VAL A 100 5.21 -9.49 5.68
CA VAL A 100 6.06 -8.56 6.44
C VAL A 100 6.82 -7.59 5.53
N LEU A 101 7.26 -8.06 4.35
CA LEU A 101 7.90 -7.20 3.36
C LEU A 101 6.92 -6.16 2.81
N ALA A 102 5.70 -6.59 2.47
CA ALA A 102 4.64 -5.70 1.99
C ALA A 102 4.28 -4.63 3.04
N ALA A 103 4.23 -5.00 4.33
CA ALA A 103 4.00 -4.05 5.41
C ALA A 103 5.12 -3.00 5.51
N ASN A 104 6.40 -3.41 5.31
CA ASN A 104 7.50 -2.45 5.23
C ASN A 104 7.37 -1.51 4.03
N VAL A 105 7.04 -2.02 2.84
CA VAL A 105 6.87 -1.16 1.65
C VAL A 105 5.74 -0.14 1.83
N LEU A 106 4.62 -0.54 2.44
CA LEU A 106 3.51 0.36 2.78
C LEU A 106 3.93 1.46 3.78
N SER A 107 4.71 1.10 4.79
CA SER A 107 5.29 2.04 5.75
C SER A 107 6.16 3.10 5.05
N TRP A 108 6.97 2.71 4.07
CA TRP A 108 7.79 3.65 3.29
C TRP A 108 6.97 4.59 2.39
N LEU A 109 5.82 4.13 1.88
CA LEU A 109 5.02 4.86 0.91
C LEU A 109 4.00 5.80 1.57
N TRP A 110 3.51 5.44 2.75
CA TRP A 110 2.44 6.15 3.45
C TRP A 110 2.80 6.61 4.86
N GLY A 111 3.99 6.30 5.38
CA GLY A 111 4.44 6.78 6.69
C GLY A 111 3.62 6.25 7.87
N VAL A 112 3.01 5.06 7.73
CA VAL A 112 2.44 4.30 8.85
C VAL A 112 3.52 3.46 9.53
#